data_AF-A0A851HCF4-F1
#
_entry.id   AF-A0A851HCF4-F1
#
_cell.length_a   1.000
_cell.length_b   1.000
_cell.length_c   1.000
_cell.angle_alpha   90.00
_cell.angle_beta   90.00
_cell.angle_gamma   90.00
#
_symmetry.space_group_name_H-M   'P 1'
#
loop_
_entity.id
_entity.type
_entity.pdbx_description
1 polymer ?
#
loop_
_entity_poly.entity_id
_entity_poly.type
_entity_poly.pdbx_seq_one_letter_code
_entity_poly.pdbx_strand_id
1 'polypeptide(L)'
;MLEQHNEHDYLERGAPPYSATIIAEYVGGSRPSVARTLRGMVAAGLLVAVRHRDDVWNAIAQNFVEMPVTAYYSASTMERDKVLAKAWADGAEERSSQSMAEMVALFSRSGK
;
A
#
# COMPACT_ATOMS: atom_id res chain seq x y z
N MET A 1 7.17 3.18 -24.70
CA MET A 1 5.81 2.81 -24.28
C MET A 1 5.75 3.07 -22.78
N LEU A 2 5.28 4.25 -22.39
CA LEU A 2 5.24 4.70 -20.99
C LEU A 2 3.97 4.13 -20.38
N GLU A 3 4.10 3.11 -19.54
CA GLU A 3 2.97 2.63 -18.74
C GLU A 3 2.49 3.77 -17.84
N GLN A 4 1.32 4.32 -18.19
CA GLN A 4 0.41 5.01 -17.30
C GLN A 4 -0.09 3.96 -16.31
N HIS A 5 0.65 3.74 -15.23
CA HIS A 5 0.05 3.22 -14.00
C HIS A 5 -0.86 4.36 -13.52
N ASN A 6 -2.14 4.24 -13.84
CA ASN A 6 -3.14 5.22 -13.44
C ASN A 6 -3.23 5.17 -11.92
N GLU A 7 -3.40 6.32 -11.28
CA GLU A 7 -3.62 6.47 -9.83
C GLU A 7 -4.66 5.48 -9.26
N HIS A 8 -5.57 5.00 -10.11
CA HIS A 8 -6.49 3.90 -9.84
C HIS A 8 -5.85 2.61 -9.32
N ASP A 9 -4.66 2.23 -9.81
CA ASP A 9 -3.99 1.00 -9.36
C ASP A 9 -3.58 1.09 -7.87
N TYR A 10 -3.29 2.30 -7.39
CA TYR A 10 -2.97 2.55 -5.97
C TYR A 10 -4.21 2.75 -5.10
N LEU A 11 -5.36 3.15 -5.67
CA LEU A 11 -6.62 3.19 -4.92
C LEU A 11 -6.99 1.81 -4.39
N GLU A 12 -6.74 0.77 -5.19
CA GLU A 12 -7.03 -0.61 -4.81
C GLU A 12 -5.94 -1.22 -3.92
N ARG A 13 -4.67 -0.84 -4.14
CA ARG A 13 -3.48 -1.53 -3.59
C ARG A 13 -2.72 -0.80 -2.49
N GLY A 14 -3.02 0.47 -2.27
CA GLY A 14 -2.12 1.41 -1.59
C GLY A 14 -0.91 1.77 -2.44
N ALA A 15 -0.15 2.79 -2.03
CA ALA A 15 1.10 3.15 -2.70
C ALA A 15 2.28 2.31 -2.16
N PRO A 16 3.31 2.03 -2.99
CA PRO A 16 4.50 1.33 -2.53
C PRO A 16 5.28 2.14 -1.49
N PRO A 17 6.07 1.50 -0.59
CA PRO A 17 6.51 0.11 -0.66
C PRO A 17 5.50 -0.86 -0.04
N TYR A 18 5.40 -2.06 -0.60
CA TYR A 18 4.40 -3.04 -0.15
C TYR A 18 4.98 -4.00 0.89
N SER A 19 4.27 -4.21 2.00
CA SER A 19 4.64 -5.21 3.01
C SER A 19 4.19 -6.62 2.60
N ALA A 20 4.77 -7.65 3.21
CA ALA A 20 4.35 -9.02 2.96
C ALA A 20 2.88 -9.29 3.37
N THR A 21 2.34 -8.50 4.30
CA THR A 21 0.92 -8.56 4.70
C THR A 21 0.04 -8.09 3.56
N ILE A 22 0.30 -6.86 3.08
CA ILE A 22 -0.41 -6.22 1.96
C ILE A 22 -0.36 -7.14 0.73
N ILE A 23 0.82 -7.63 0.36
CA ILE A 23 0.97 -8.54 -0.79
C ILE A 23 0.14 -9.82 -0.59
N ALA A 24 0.16 -10.42 0.60
CA ALA A 24 -0.59 -11.64 0.87
C ALA A 24 -2.12 -11.44 0.79
N GLU A 25 -2.62 -10.26 1.16
CA GLU A 25 -4.03 -9.90 1.00
C GLU A 25 -4.42 -9.81 -0.48
N TYR A 26 -3.54 -9.28 -1.33
CA TYR A 26 -3.83 -9.12 -2.76
C TYR A 26 -3.67 -10.40 -3.59
N VAL A 27 -2.56 -11.12 -3.44
CA VAL A 27 -2.32 -12.34 -4.25
C VAL A 27 -2.95 -13.58 -3.64
N GLY A 28 -3.42 -13.48 -2.39
CA GLY A 28 -3.88 -14.62 -1.60
C GLY A 28 -2.74 -15.48 -1.07
N GLY A 29 -3.06 -16.26 -0.05
CA GLY A 29 -2.12 -17.19 0.59
C GLY A 29 -1.64 -16.74 1.96
N SER A 30 -0.70 -17.49 2.53
CA SER A 30 -0.23 -17.23 3.89
C SER A 30 0.92 -16.23 3.90
N ARG A 31 0.83 -15.23 4.78
CA ARG A 31 1.89 -14.22 5.00
C ARG A 31 3.29 -14.83 5.17
N PRO A 32 3.50 -15.94 5.92
CA PRO A 32 4.82 -16.55 6.05
C PRO A 32 5.37 -17.12 4.73
N SER A 33 4.50 -17.66 3.88
CA SER A 33 4.88 -18.17 2.56
C SER A 33 5.30 -17.02 1.64
N VAL A 34 4.46 -15.99 1.55
CA VAL A 34 4.75 -14.77 0.79
C VAL A 34 6.06 -14.14 1.24
N ALA A 35 6.26 -13.96 2.54
CA ALA A 35 7.49 -13.40 3.09
C ALA A 35 8.73 -14.24 2.74
N ARG A 36 8.61 -15.57 2.66
CA ARG A 36 9.73 -16.44 2.22
C ARG A 36 10.07 -16.20 0.76
N THR A 37 9.06 -16.15 -0.11
CA THR A 37 9.25 -15.87 -1.54
C THR A 37 9.89 -14.50 -1.76
N LEU A 38 9.40 -13.46 -1.07
CA LEU A 38 9.94 -12.10 -1.18
C LEU A 38 11.41 -12.04 -0.76
N ARG A 39 11.83 -12.75 0.30
CA ARG A 39 13.25 -12.86 0.66
C ARG A 39 14.09 -13.51 -0.43
N GLY A 40 13.57 -14.55 -1.09
CA GLY A 40 14.25 -15.17 -2.24
C GLY A 40 14.40 -14.20 -3.41
N MET A 41 13.38 -13.40 -3.69
CA MET A 41 13.42 -12.38 -4.74
C MET A 41 14.40 -11.24 -4.43
N VAL A 42 14.53 -10.84 -3.16
CA VAL A 42 15.56 -9.89 -2.72
C VAL A 42 16.95 -10.47 -2.91
N ALA A 43 17.18 -11.73 -2.53
CA ALA A 43 18.46 -12.39 -2.75
C ALA A 43 18.81 -12.51 -4.26
N ALA A 44 17.81 -12.62 -5.12
CA ALA A 44 17.96 -12.61 -6.57
C ALA A 44 18.10 -11.21 -7.19
N GLY A 45 18.04 -10.13 -6.39
CA GLY A 45 18.16 -8.75 -6.87
C GLY A 45 16.91 -8.22 -7.60
N LEU A 46 15.78 -8.91 -7.51
CA LEU A 46 14.52 -8.51 -8.16
C LEU A 46 13.75 -7.49 -7.34
N LEU A 47 13.93 -7.52 -6.01
CA LEU A 47 13.28 -6.61 -5.07
C LEU A 47 14.33 -5.95 -4.17
N VAL A 48 14.02 -4.75 -3.71
CA VAL A 48 14.77 -4.06 -2.66
C VAL A 48 13.95 -4.04 -1.39
N ALA A 49 14.48 -4.65 -0.33
CA ALA A 49 13.88 -4.61 0.99
C ALA A 49 14.22 -3.29 1.69
N VAL A 50 13.20 -2.64 2.24
CA VAL A 50 13.33 -1.38 2.99
C VAL A 50 12.65 -1.50 4.35
N ARG A 51 13.13 -0.72 5.31
CA ARG A 51 12.45 -0.56 6.60
C ARG A 51 11.42 0.55 6.45
N HIS A 52 10.15 0.18 6.56
CA HIS A 52 9.02 1.09 6.48
C HIS A 52 8.28 1.12 7.82
N ARG A 53 7.42 2.10 8.04
CA ARG A 53 6.51 2.14 9.19
C ARG A 53 5.10 2.10 8.69
N ASP A 54 4.33 1.17 9.23
CA ASP A 54 2.98 0.87 8.79
C ASP A 54 2.10 0.68 10.02
N ASP A 55 0.81 1.01 9.88
CA ASP A 55 -0.17 0.84 10.94
C ASP A 55 -0.64 -0.60 10.97
N VAL A 56 -0.22 -1.33 12.00
CA VAL A 56 -0.54 -2.75 12.14
C VAL A 56 -1.56 -2.93 13.24
N TRP A 57 -2.61 -3.71 12.96
CA TRP A 57 -3.60 -4.08 13.97
C TRP A 57 -2.92 -4.88 15.09
N ASN A 58 -2.95 -4.34 16.31
CA ASN A 58 -2.48 -5.01 17.50
C ASN A 58 -3.67 -5.58 18.27
N ALA A 59 -3.80 -6.91 18.27
CA ALA A 59 -4.91 -7.60 18.93
C ALA A 59 -4.94 -7.41 20.46
N ILE A 60 -3.80 -7.13 21.10
CA ILE A 60 -3.72 -6.91 22.56
C ILE A 60 -4.23 -5.52 22.90
N ALA A 61 -3.79 -4.51 22.16
CA ALA A 61 -4.24 -3.13 22.35
C ALA A 61 -5.64 -2.87 21.76
N GLN A 62 -6.16 -3.79 20.94
CA GLN A 62 -7.37 -3.63 20.13
C GLN A 62 -7.36 -2.33 19.32
N ASN A 63 -6.18 -1.97 18.81
CA ASN A 63 -5.99 -0.73 18.07
C ASN A 63 -4.87 -0.90 17.02
N PHE A 64 -4.84 -0.02 16.04
CA PHE A 64 -3.72 0.12 15.12
C PHE A 64 -2.55 0.79 15.84
N VAL A 65 -1.36 0.25 15.64
CA VAL A 65 -0.12 0.79 16.21
C VAL A 65 0.92 0.87 15.10
N GLU A 66 1.58 2.02 14.99
CA GLU A 66 2.67 2.23 14.05
C GLU A 66 3.84 1.31 14.41
N MET A 67 4.20 0.40 13.50
CA MET A 67 5.28 -0.56 13.71
C MET A 67 6.28 -0.52 12.55
N PRO A 68 7.59 -0.72 12.82
CA PRO A 68 8.55 -0.92 11.76
C PRO A 68 8.31 -2.27 11.07
N VAL A 69 8.03 -2.25 9.78
CA VAL A 69 7.82 -3.44 8.94
C VAL A 69 8.86 -3.50 7.82
N THR A 70 9.12 -4.71 7.33
CA THR A 70 9.87 -4.89 6.08
C THR A 70 8.90 -4.74 4.91
N ALA A 71 9.17 -3.78 4.05
CA ALA A 71 8.44 -3.54 2.83
C ALA A 71 9.37 -3.66 1.62
N TYR A 72 8.81 -3.75 0.42
CA TYR A 72 9.55 -4.08 -0.79
C TYR A 72 9.22 -3.11 -1.91
N TYR A 73 10.26 -2.68 -2.63
CA TYR A 73 10.16 -2.07 -3.95
C TYR A 73 10.60 -3.06 -5.02
N SER A 74 10.05 -2.93 -6.22
CA SER A 74 10.65 -3.53 -7.41
C SER A 74 12.01 -2.89 -7.67
N ALA A 75 13.05 -3.70 -7.88
CA ALA A 75 14.39 -3.17 -8.14
C ALA A 75 14.47 -2.36 -9.45
N SER A 76 13.62 -2.68 -10.44
CA SER A 76 13.63 -2.01 -11.74
C SER A 76 12.95 -0.64 -11.75
N THR A 77 12.02 -0.39 -10.82
CA THR A 77 11.19 0.83 -10.81
C THR A 77 11.30 1.65 -9.53
N MET A 78 12.10 1.21 -8.57
CA MET A 78 12.20 1.77 -7.22
C MET A 78 12.24 3.30 -7.15
N GLU A 79 13.12 3.96 -7.90
CA GLU A 79 13.25 5.43 -7.81
C GLU A 79 12.00 6.15 -8.34
N ARG A 80 11.36 5.60 -9.39
CA ARG A 80 10.08 6.11 -9.89
C ARG A 80 8.97 5.87 -8.87
N ASP A 81 8.90 4.66 -8.31
CA ASP A 81 7.89 4.26 -7.34
C ASP A 81 7.96 5.10 -6.07
N LYS A 82 9.16 5.48 -5.62
CA LYS A 82 9.33 6.41 -4.49
C LYS A 82 8.73 7.78 -4.75
N VAL A 83 8.95 8.35 -5.94
CA VAL A 83 8.42 9.67 -6.32
C VAL A 83 6.89 9.62 -6.37
N LEU A 84 6.35 8.55 -6.97
CA LEU A 84 4.89 8.35 -7.05
C LEU A 84 4.27 8.11 -5.68
N ALA A 85 4.90 7.30 -4.84
CA ALA A 85 4.45 7.07 -3.48
C ALA A 85 4.42 8.36 -2.66
N LYS A 86 5.42 9.22 -2.85
CA LYS A 86 5.44 10.55 -2.23
C LYS A 86 4.28 11.42 -2.73
N ALA A 87 4.09 11.52 -4.05
CA ALA A 87 2.99 12.29 -4.62
C ALA A 87 1.62 11.78 -4.15
N TRP A 88 1.48 10.45 -4.05
CA TRP A 88 0.30 9.82 -3.47
C TRP A 88 0.11 10.25 -2.02
N ALA A 89 1.11 10.10 -1.16
CA ALA A 89 1.02 10.50 0.25
C ALA A 89 0.69 11.98 0.42
N ASP A 90 1.32 12.86 -0.35
CA ASP A 90 1.08 14.30 -0.31
C ASP A 90 -0.37 14.66 -0.69
N GLY A 91 -1.02 13.89 -1.59
CA GLY A 91 -2.43 14.07 -1.97
C GLY A 91 -3.45 13.33 -1.09
N ALA A 92 -3.04 12.69 0.00
CA ALA A 92 -3.91 11.80 0.79
C ALA A 92 -5.08 12.55 1.46
N GLU A 93 -4.82 13.73 2.04
CA GLU A 93 -5.83 14.53 2.72
C GLU A 93 -6.91 15.00 1.74
N GLU A 94 -6.51 15.50 0.58
CA GLU A 94 -7.43 15.94 -0.46
C GLU A 94 -8.31 14.78 -0.95
N ARG A 95 -7.73 13.61 -1.26
CA ARG A 95 -8.50 12.42 -1.63
C ARG A 95 -9.46 11.96 -0.53
N SER A 96 -9.05 12.03 0.73
CA SER A 96 -9.91 11.69 1.87
C SER A 96 -11.12 12.64 1.97
N SER A 97 -10.88 13.95 1.80
CA SER A 97 -11.95 14.96 1.86
C SER A 97 -12.97 14.80 0.73
N GLN A 98 -12.49 14.53 -0.49
CA GLN A 98 -13.34 14.30 -1.67
C GLN A 98 -14.20 13.05 -1.48
N SER A 99 -13.61 11.95 -1.02
CA SER A 99 -14.35 10.71 -0.74
C SER A 99 -15.43 10.92 0.33
N MET A 100 -15.12 11.64 1.40
CA MET A 100 -16.12 11.95 2.44
C MET A 100 -17.27 12.80 1.89
N ALA A 101 -16.97 13.81 1.07
CA ALA A 101 -17.98 14.66 0.44
C ALA A 101 -18.92 13.86 -0.48
N GLU A 102 -18.37 12.95 -1.29
CA GLU A 102 -19.15 12.04 -2.14
C GLU A 102 -20.03 11.11 -1.31
N MET A 103 -19.49 10.56 -0.23
CA MET A 103 -20.22 9.66 0.67
C MET A 103 -21.42 10.38 1.31
N VAL A 104 -21.22 11.59 1.83
CA VAL A 104 -22.30 12.43 2.37
C VAL A 104 -23.35 12.77 1.30
N ALA A 105 -22.93 13.10 0.09
CA ALA A 105 -23.85 13.39 -1.03
C ALA A 105 -24.70 12.16 -1.41
N LEU A 106 -24.11 10.95 -1.38
CA LEU A 106 -24.81 9.70 -1.66
C LEU A 106 -25.86 9.39 -0.58
N PHE A 107 -25.48 9.46 0.70
CA PHE A 107 -26.38 9.15 1.81
C PHE A 107 -27.50 10.19 1.99
N SER A 108 -27.22 11.46 1.71
CA SER A 108 -28.24 12.51 1.75
C SER A 108 -29.25 12.44 0.59
N ARG A 109 -28.85 11.87 -0.56
CA ARG A 109 -29.77 11.59 -1.68
C ARG A 109 -30.65 10.37 -1.46
N SER A 110 -30.17 9.36 -0.73
CA SER A 110 -30.89 8.10 -0.52
C SER A 110 -31.92 8.14 0.61
N GLY A 111 -32.06 9.28 1.32
CA GLY A 111 -33.01 9.50 2.40
C GLY A 111 -34.30 10.25 2.02
N LYS A 112 -34.57 10.42 0.73
CA LYS A 112 -35.85 10.88 0.17
C LYS A 112 -36.47 9.78 -0.68
#